data_AF-A0A7X6YVR9-F1
#
_entry.id   AF-A0A7X6YVR9-F1
#
_cell.length_a   1.000
_cell.length_b   1.000
_cell.length_c   1.000
_cell.angle_alpha   90.00
_cell.angle_beta   90.00
_cell.angle_gamma   90.00
#
_symmetry.space_group_name_H-M   'P 1'
#
loop_
_entity.id
_entity.type
_entity.pdbx_description
1 polymer ?
#
loop_
_entity_poly.entity_id
_entity_poly.type
_entity_poly.pdbx_seq_one_letter_code
_entity_poly.pdbx_strand_id
1 'polypeptide(L)'
;IASRLVCEWGMSPALGPIAFRQGGGGFLGEVSQMQAHSEMTAQRIDTEIKQVIDTCLDTATAILTRHNRFLHKFAEALLINETMDAGEVDIVYQGYLKERKLERLLTDQRGHEEHTVITSTTTQEPMEDVS
;
A
#
# COMPACT_ATOMS: atom_id res chain seq x y z
N ILE A 1 6.37 7.36 17.87
CA ILE A 1 5.29 8.18 17.27
C ILE A 1 3.92 7.61 17.60
N ALA A 2 3.69 6.30 17.41
CA ALA A 2 2.43 5.62 17.76
C ALA A 2 1.90 5.89 19.19
N SER A 3 2.76 5.87 20.22
CA SER A 3 2.34 6.22 21.60
C SER A 3 1.81 7.65 21.75
N ARG A 4 2.30 8.60 20.93
CA ARG A 4 1.78 9.97 20.91
C ARG A 4 0.44 10.06 20.16
N LEU A 5 0.28 9.31 19.08
CA LEU A 5 -1.00 9.22 18.34
C LEU A 5 -2.14 8.76 19.25
N VAL A 6 -1.87 7.73 20.06
CA VAL A 6 -2.85 7.11 20.95
C VAL A 6 -3.08 7.95 22.21
N CYS A 7 -2.01 8.38 22.90
CA CYS A 7 -2.14 9.01 24.21
C CYS A 7 -2.26 10.55 24.18
N GLU A 8 -1.71 11.22 23.17
CA GLU A 8 -1.67 12.69 23.08
C GLU A 8 -2.70 13.22 22.09
N TRP A 9 -2.97 12.52 20.99
CA TRP A 9 -3.89 12.99 19.93
C TRP A 9 -5.27 12.31 19.95
N GLY A 10 -5.49 11.32 20.83
CA GLY A 10 -6.79 10.67 20.98
C GLY A 10 -7.24 9.92 19.72
N MET A 11 -6.29 9.48 18.87
CA MET A 11 -6.59 8.78 17.62
C MET A 11 -6.88 7.27 17.82
N SER A 12 -7.23 6.87 19.04
CA SER A 12 -7.75 5.53 19.33
C SER A 12 -9.27 5.58 19.53
N PRO A 13 -10.05 4.81 18.75
CA PRO A 13 -11.51 4.75 18.90
C PRO A 13 -11.94 4.14 20.25
N ALA A 14 -11.07 3.36 20.91
CA ALA A 14 -11.37 2.70 22.18
C ALA A 14 -11.10 3.56 23.41
N LEU A 15 -10.11 4.45 23.37
CA LEU A 15 -9.70 5.28 24.51
C LEU A 15 -10.43 6.64 24.54
N GLY A 16 -11.04 7.05 23.43
CA GLY A 16 -11.70 8.36 23.31
C GLY A 16 -10.71 9.52 23.40
N PRO A 17 -11.17 10.77 23.28
CA PRO A 17 -10.32 11.97 23.32
C PRO A 17 -9.90 12.34 24.75
N ILE A 18 -9.43 11.36 25.53
CA ILE A 18 -8.84 11.59 26.84
C ILE A 18 -7.33 11.73 26.62
N ALA A 19 -6.84 12.97 26.71
CA ALA A 19 -5.40 13.23 26.73
C ALA A 19 -4.84 12.64 28.03
N PHE A 20 -4.19 11.48 27.94
CA PHE A 20 -3.60 10.79 29.10
C PHE A 20 -2.31 11.46 29.61
N ARG A 21 -1.86 12.51 28.93
CA ARG A 21 -0.71 13.33 29.34
C ARG A 21 -1.10 14.82 29.21
N GLN A 22 -1.32 15.47 30.35
CA GLN A 22 -1.31 16.93 30.39
C GLN A 22 0.12 17.39 30.03
N GLY A 23 0.23 18.34 29.11
CA GLY A 23 1.48 18.81 28.53
C GLY A 23 2.56 19.11 29.58
N GLY A 24 3.80 18.86 29.16
CA GLY A 24 4.99 19.02 29.99
C GLY A 24 5.05 20.38 30.71
N GLY A 25 5.60 20.30 31.92
CA GLY A 25 5.65 21.36 32.90
C GLY A 25 6.08 22.72 32.37
N GLY A 26 5.44 23.74 32.92
CA GLY A 26 5.97 25.10 32.90
C GLY A 26 7.36 25.15 33.53
N PHE A 27 8.11 26.17 33.14
CA PHE A 27 9.50 26.51 33.49
C PHE A 27 9.85 26.55 35.00
N LEU A 28 8.92 26.22 35.90
CA LEU A 28 9.12 26.20 37.35
C LEU A 28 9.03 24.77 37.90
N GLY A 29 10.14 24.04 37.81
CA GLY A 29 10.60 23.05 38.80
C GLY A 29 9.65 21.95 39.29
N GLU A 30 8.46 21.75 38.72
CA GLU A 30 7.52 20.74 39.19
C GLU A 30 7.66 19.50 38.32
N VAL A 31 8.32 18.49 38.89
CA VAL A 31 8.42 17.15 38.32
C VAL A 31 6.99 16.64 38.11
N SER A 32 6.55 16.66 36.86
CA SER A 32 5.25 16.11 36.47
C SER A 32 5.20 14.66 36.92
N GLN A 33 4.44 14.39 37.98
CA GLN A 33 4.19 13.04 38.41
C GLN A 33 3.45 12.34 37.28
N MET A 34 4.09 11.32 36.70
CA MET A 34 3.46 10.40 35.77
C MET A 34 2.27 9.80 36.51
N GLN A 35 1.06 10.27 36.21
CA GLN A 35 -0.16 9.69 36.78
C GLN A 35 -0.11 8.21 36.46
N ALA A 36 0.07 7.38 37.49
CA ALA A 36 0.02 5.94 37.37
C ALA A 36 -1.37 5.59 36.85
N HIS A 37 -1.47 5.34 35.54
CA HIS A 37 -2.68 4.80 34.96
C HIS A 37 -2.97 3.46 35.64
N SER A 38 -4.25 3.15 35.86
CA SER A 38 -4.64 1.81 36.29
C SER A 38 -4.04 0.77 35.33
N GLU A 39 -3.57 -0.36 35.86
CA GLU A 39 -2.97 -1.45 35.07
C GLU A 39 -3.86 -1.86 33.87
N MET A 40 -5.17 -1.85 34.09
CA MET A 40 -6.18 -2.09 33.05
C MET A 40 -6.14 -1.03 31.92
N THR A 41 -5.93 0.24 32.25
CA THR A 41 -5.84 1.32 31.26
C THR A 41 -4.51 1.27 30.50
N ALA A 42 -3.41 0.97 31.18
CA ALA A 42 -2.11 0.78 30.55
C ALA A 42 -2.13 -0.36 29.52
N GLN A 43 -2.73 -1.49 29.89
CA GLN A 43 -2.87 -2.64 28.98
C GLN A 43 -3.71 -2.31 27.74
N ARG A 44 -4.76 -1.48 27.89
CA ARG A 44 -5.57 -1.00 26.77
C ARG A 44 -4.77 -0.09 25.84
N ILE A 45 -3.97 0.82 26.38
CA ILE A 45 -3.09 1.70 25.60
C ILE A 45 -2.10 0.89 24.76
N ASP A 46 -1.43 -0.08 25.38
CA ASP A 46 -0.45 -0.92 24.68
C ASP A 46 -1.09 -1.74 23.56
N THR A 47 -2.32 -2.23 23.78
CA THR A 47 -3.09 -2.96 22.77
C THR A 47 -3.41 -2.07 21.56
N GLU A 48 -3.84 -0.83 21.79
CA GLU A 48 -4.16 0.12 20.72
C GLU A 48 -2.90 0.56 19.95
N ILE A 49 -1.79 0.79 20.65
CA ILE A 49 -0.51 1.09 20.01
C ILE A 49 -0.09 -0.06 19.09
N LYS A 50 -0.24 -1.30 19.55
CA LYS A 50 0.06 -2.48 18.75
C LYS A 50 -0.82 -2.55 17.50
N GLN A 51 -2.13 -2.36 17.64
CA GLN A 51 -3.05 -2.35 16.48
C GLN A 51 -2.68 -1.30 15.44
N VAL A 52 -2.30 -0.10 15.87
CA VAL A 52 -1.84 0.96 14.95
C VAL A 52 -0.59 0.52 14.19
N ILE A 53 0.40 -0.04 14.90
CA ILE A 53 1.65 -0.51 14.28
C ILE A 53 1.37 -1.64 13.30
N ASP A 54 0.56 -2.62 13.68
CA ASP A 54 0.20 -3.76 12.84
C ASP A 54 -0.52 -3.29 11.56
N THR A 55 -1.47 -2.36 11.69
CA THR A 55 -2.18 -1.78 10.53
C THR A 55 -1.23 -1.04 9.59
N CYS A 56 -0.31 -0.25 10.14
CA CYS A 56 0.69 0.45 9.33
C CYS A 56 1.64 -0.54 8.62
N LEU A 57 2.04 -1.60 9.31
CA LEU A 57 2.89 -2.65 8.74
C LEU A 57 2.18 -3.38 7.61
N ASP A 58 0.93 -3.77 7.82
CA ASP A 58 0.10 -4.44 6.81
C ASP A 58 -0.09 -3.54 5.59
N THR A 59 -0.39 -2.26 5.81
CA THR A 59 -0.55 -1.28 4.73
C THR A 59 0.75 -1.10 3.96
N ALA A 60 1.88 -0.93 4.65
CA ALA A 60 3.18 -0.80 4.02
C ALA A 60 3.52 -2.06 3.20
N THR A 61 3.29 -3.24 3.76
CA THR A 61 3.53 -4.52 3.11
C THR A 61 2.65 -4.66 1.87
N ALA A 62 1.36 -4.35 1.97
CA ALA A 62 0.43 -4.39 0.83
C ALA A 62 0.86 -3.46 -0.30
N ILE A 63 1.32 -2.24 0.02
CA ILE A 63 1.85 -1.29 -0.97
C ILE A 63 3.11 -1.86 -1.62
N LEU A 64 4.08 -2.32 -0.82
CA LEU A 64 5.34 -2.86 -1.35
C LEU A 64 5.10 -4.09 -2.23
N THR A 65 4.23 -5.01 -1.82
CA THR A 65 3.87 -6.20 -2.59
C THR A 65 3.14 -5.81 -3.89
N ARG A 66 2.18 -4.89 -3.83
CA ARG A 66 1.47 -4.39 -5.02
C ARG A 66 2.42 -3.76 -6.05
N HIS A 67 3.48 -3.12 -5.58
CA HIS A 67 4.47 -2.44 -6.41
C HIS A 67 5.77 -3.25 -6.59
N ASN A 68 5.75 -4.55 -6.31
CA ASN A 68 6.95 -5.41 -6.34
C ASN A 68 7.66 -5.40 -7.71
N ARG A 69 6.91 -5.43 -8.84
CA ARG A 69 7.49 -5.29 -10.19
C ARG A 69 8.26 -3.99 -10.39
N PHE A 70 7.76 -2.88 -9.82
CA PHE A 70 8.47 -1.60 -9.88
C PHE A 70 9.72 -1.62 -9.01
N LEU A 71 9.63 -2.19 -7.80
CA LEU A 71 10.77 -2.31 -6.89
C LEU A 71 11.93 -3.12 -7.50
N HIS A 72 11.64 -4.19 -8.24
CA HIS A 72 12.68 -4.93 -8.96
C HIS A 72 13.39 -4.08 -10.00
N LYS A 73 12.65 -3.31 -10.82
CA LYS A 73 13.26 -2.38 -11.78
C LYS A 73 14.03 -1.27 -11.12
N PHE A 74 13.53 -0.78 -9.99
CA PHE A 74 14.20 0.24 -9.21
C PHE A 74 15.52 -0.29 -8.63
N ALA A 75 15.54 -1.53 -8.13
CA ALA A 75 16.75 -2.20 -7.67
C ALA A 75 17.75 -2.46 -8.80
N GLU A 76 17.28 -2.88 -9.99
CA GLU A 76 18.13 -3.02 -11.18
C GLU A 76 18.76 -1.68 -11.59
N ALA A 77 18.00 -0.60 -11.55
CA ALA A 77 18.50 0.74 -11.84
C ALA A 77 19.56 1.20 -10.81
N LEU A 78 19.37 0.90 -9.53
CA LEU A 78 20.36 1.17 -8.47
C LEU A 78 21.61 0.28 -8.56
N LEU A 79 21.48 -0.91 -9.14
CA LEU A 79 22.63 -1.80 -9.35
C LEU A 79 23.54 -1.29 -10.47
N ILE A 80 22.97 -0.56 -11.43
CA ILE A 80 23.71 0.11 -12.52
C ILE A 80 24.22 1.47 -12.04
N ASN A 81 23.36 2.25 -11.37
CA ASN A 81 23.67 3.57 -10.84
C ASN A 81 23.72 3.48 -9.31
N GLU A 82 24.94 3.44 -8.75
CA GLU A 82 25.20 3.29 -7.31
C GLU A 82 24.44 4.31 -6.43
N THR A 83 24.08 5.46 -6.99
CA THR A 83 23.19 6.44 -6.37
C THR A 83 22.26 7.00 -7.45
N MET A 84 21.01 7.28 -7.07
CA MET A 84 20.03 7.90 -7.97
C MET A 84 19.49 9.20 -7.37
N ASP A 85 19.41 10.25 -8.19
CA ASP A 85 18.73 11.50 -7.83
C ASP A 85 17.22 11.44 -8.17
N ALA A 86 16.43 12.37 -7.63
CA ALA A 86 14.99 12.46 -7.83
C ALA A 86 14.58 12.45 -9.31
N GLY A 87 15.35 13.11 -10.18
CA GLY A 87 15.09 13.11 -11.63
C GLY A 87 15.25 11.72 -12.26
N GLU A 88 16.23 10.93 -11.81
CA GLU A 88 16.48 9.58 -12.32
C GLU A 88 15.41 8.60 -11.82
N VAL A 89 14.96 8.77 -10.57
CA VAL A 89 13.81 8.03 -10.01
C VAL A 89 12.56 8.26 -10.84
N ASP A 90 12.28 9.52 -11.21
CA ASP A 90 11.14 9.87 -12.05
C ASP A 90 11.22 9.21 -13.42
N ILE A 91 12.40 9.17 -14.04
CA ILE A 91 12.60 8.51 -15.34
C ILE A 91 12.26 7.02 -15.25
N VAL A 92 12.78 6.31 -14.24
CA VAL A 92 12.49 4.87 -14.03
C VAL A 92 11.00 4.65 -13.77
N TYR A 93 10.38 5.52 -12.97
CA TYR A 93 8.96 5.45 -12.67
C TYR A 93 8.08 5.67 -13.91
N GLN A 94 8.38 6.67 -14.74
CA GLN A 94 7.66 6.93 -15.98
C GLN A 94 7.84 5.80 -16.99
N GLY A 95 9.04 5.21 -17.07
CA GLY A 95 9.30 4.02 -17.89
C GLY A 95 8.41 2.85 -17.46
N TYR A 96 8.34 2.57 -16.16
CA TYR A 96 7.47 1.54 -15.60
C TYR A 96 5.98 1.78 -15.91
N LEU A 97 5.49 3.03 -15.79
CA LEU A 97 4.10 3.36 -16.08
C LEU A 97 3.74 3.16 -17.55
N LYS A 98 4.63 3.52 -18.48
CA LYS A 98 4.41 3.33 -19.92
C LYS A 98 4.29 1.85 -20.26
N GLU A 99 5.19 1.01 -19.75
CA GLU A 99 5.14 -0.43 -19.99
C GLU A 99 3.87 -1.06 -19.44
N ARG A 100 3.49 -0.73 -18.19
CA ARG A 100 2.25 -1.23 -17.58
C ARG A 100 1.01 -0.77 -18.35
N LYS A 101 1.03 0.45 -18.92
CA LYS A 101 -0.06 0.94 -19.77
C LYS A 101 -0.12 0.17 -21.08
N LEU A 102 1.03 -0.09 -21.70
CA LEU A 102 1.12 -0.85 -22.95
C LEU A 102 0.65 -2.30 -22.78
N GLU A 103 1.07 -2.98 -21.70
CA GLU A 103 0.59 -4.33 -21.36
C GLU A 103 -0.94 -4.39 -21.27
N ARG A 104 -1.56 -3.39 -20.62
CA ARG A 104 -3.02 -3.31 -20.51
C ARG A 104 -3.69 -3.12 -21.88
N LEU A 105 -3.14 -2.25 -22.72
CA LEU A 105 -3.69 -2.00 -24.06
C LEU A 105 -3.56 -3.22 -24.98
N LEU A 106 -2.45 -3.95 -24.91
CA LEU A 106 -2.23 -5.17 -25.69
C LEU A 106 -3.14 -6.32 -25.23
N THR A 107 -3.41 -6.41 -23.93
CA THR A 107 -4.31 -7.42 -23.36
C THR A 107 -5.76 -7.17 -23.78
N ASP A 108 -6.16 -5.90 -23.93
CA ASP A 108 -7.51 -5.50 -24.36
C ASP A 108 -7.77 -5.85 -25.84
N GLN A 109 -6.74 -5.74 -26.70
CA GLN A 109 -6.88 -6.06 -28.13
C GLN A 109 -6.94 -7.56 -28.43
N ARG A 110 -6.27 -8.42 -27.64
CA ARG A 110 -6.35 -9.88 -27.81
C ARG A 110 -7.75 -10.44 -27.56
N GLY A 111 -8.57 -9.80 -26.73
CA GLY A 111 -9.96 -10.21 -26.51
C GLY A 111 -10.87 -10.02 -27.73
N HIS A 112 -10.51 -9.12 -28.66
CA HIS A 112 -11.28 -8.87 -29.89
C HIS A 112 -10.89 -9.79 -31.07
N GLU A 113 -9.65 -10.29 -31.10
CA GLU A 113 -9.19 -11.19 -32.16
C GLU A 113 -9.73 -12.62 -31.99
N GLU A 114 -9.82 -13.13 -30.76
CA GLU A 114 -10.35 -14.50 -30.53
C GLU A 114 -11.81 -14.67 -30.98
N HIS A 115 -12.66 -13.64 -30.85
CA HIS A 115 -14.06 -13.70 -31.29
C HIS A 115 -14.23 -13.63 -32.83
N THR A 116 -13.25 -13.07 -33.55
CA THR A 116 -13.33 -12.88 -35.01
C THR A 116 -12.87 -14.13 -35.78
N VAL A 117 -12.02 -14.96 -35.16
CA VAL A 117 -11.53 -16.24 -35.74
C VAL A 117 -12.57 -17.36 -35.63
N ILE A 118 -13.40 -17.35 -34.57
CA ILE A 118 -14.41 -18.41 -34.34
C ILE A 118 -15.61 -18.27 -35.30
N THR A 119 -15.99 -17.05 -35.68
CA THR A 119 -17.11 -16.81 -36.62
C THR A 119 -16.77 -17.10 -38.07
N SER A 120 -15.48 -17.07 -38.45
CA SER A 120 -15.01 -17.30 -39.82
C SER A 120 -14.69 -18.77 -40.15
N THR A 121 -14.66 -19.65 -39.15
CA THR A 121 -14.41 -21.11 -39.34
C THR A 121 -15.66 -21.99 -39.31
N THR A 122 -16.85 -21.44 -39.04
CA THR A 122 -18.12 -22.20 -39.12
C THR A 122 -18.94 -21.78 -40.34
N THR A 123 -18.49 -22.19 -41.52
CA THR A 123 -19.36 -22.42 -42.69
C THR A 123 -18.79 -23.63 -43.41
N GLN A 124 -19.11 -24.80 -42.86
CA GLN A 124 -18.90 -26.09 -43.50
C GLN A 124 -20.28 -26.52 -44.00
N GLU A 125 -20.47 -26.43 -45.31
CA GLU A 125 -21.69 -26.82 -46.03
C GLU A 125 -22.06 -28.28 -45.72
N PRO A 126 -23.35 -28.61 -45.45
CA PRO A 126 -23.78 -29.99 -45.47
C PRO A 126 -24.16 -30.39 -46.89
N MET A 127 -23.36 -31.33 -47.41
CA MET A 127 -23.75 -32.48 -48.23
C MET A 127 -24.80 -32.28 -49.33
N GLU A 128 -24.33 -32.33 -50.57
CA GLU A 128 -25.12 -32.70 -51.75
C GLU A 128 -25.80 -34.06 -51.52
N ASP A 129 -27.13 -34.04 -51.50
CA ASP A 129 -27.98 -35.20 -51.73
C ASP A 129 -28.24 -35.29 -53.25
N VAL A 130 -27.60 -36.24 -53.93
CA VAL A 130 -27.97 -36.62 -55.30
C VAL A 130 -27.92 -38.15 -55.45
N SER A 131 -29.12 -38.74 -55.43
CA SER A 131 -29.60 -39.98 -56.07
C SER A 131 -28.85 -41.30 -55.86
#